data_AF-A0A2S9GB79-F1
#
_entry.id   AF-A0A2S9GB79-F1
#
_cell.length_a   1.000
_cell.length_b   1.000
_cell.length_c   1.000
_cell.angle_alpha   90.00
_cell.angle_beta   90.00
_cell.angle_gamma   90.00
#
_symmetry.space_group_name_H-M   'P 1'
#
loop_
_entity.id
_entity.type
_entity.pdbx_description
1 polymer ?
#
loop_
_entity_poly.entity_id
_entity_poly.type
_entity_poly.pdbx_seq_one_letter_code
_entity_poly.pdbx_strand_id
1 'polypeptide(L)'
;LGTSAGSAVAAQIAGGATLDDLFARQLSEAEGANEIHPGVSIAGITEMFMNAMLSPGASKEEKLQKIGTVAATTETVPEAVRRRV
;
A
#
# COMPACT_ATOMS: atom_id res chain seq x y z
N LEU A 1 -4.69 -16.35 11.32
CA LEU A 1 -5.76 -16.07 10.32
C LEU A 1 -5.99 -14.57 10.33
N GLY A 2 -6.04 -13.94 9.15
CA GLY A 2 -6.24 -12.50 9.01
C GLY A 2 -6.18 -12.11 7.54
N THR A 3 -6.71 -10.94 7.20
CA THR A 3 -6.71 -10.40 5.84
C THR A 3 -6.05 -9.03 5.85
N SER A 4 -5.17 -8.76 4.87
CA SER A 4 -4.48 -7.46 4.76
C SER A 4 -3.71 -7.11 6.05
N ALA A 5 -4.00 -5.96 6.67
CA ALA A 5 -3.41 -5.55 7.94
C ALA A 5 -3.60 -6.59 9.06
N GLY A 6 -4.76 -7.25 9.10
CA GLY A 6 -5.03 -8.28 10.11
C GLY A 6 -4.11 -9.50 10.00
N SER A 7 -3.70 -9.88 8.79
CA SER A 7 -2.69 -10.97 8.62
C SER A 7 -1.30 -10.54 9.08
N ALA A 8 -0.93 -9.27 8.90
CA ALA A 8 0.36 -8.76 9.34
C ALA A 8 0.46 -8.77 10.88
N VAL A 9 -0.55 -8.25 11.57
CA VAL A 9 -0.63 -8.28 13.05
C VAL A 9 -0.65 -9.71 13.57
N ALA A 10 -1.44 -10.59 12.95
CA ALA A 10 -1.48 -12.00 13.33
C ALA A 10 -0.11 -12.68 13.19
N ALA A 11 0.67 -12.37 12.15
CA ALA A 11 2.01 -12.91 11.97
C ALA A 11 3.01 -12.36 13.01
N GLN A 12 2.92 -11.06 13.36
CA GLN A 12 3.76 -10.45 14.38
C GLN A 12 3.51 -11.08 15.77
N ILE A 13 2.24 -11.30 16.13
CA ILE A 13 1.87 -11.97 17.39
C ILE A 13 2.34 -13.42 17.38
N ALA A 14 2.14 -14.15 16.28
CA ALA A 14 2.64 -15.54 16.16
C ALA A 14 4.18 -15.60 16.24
N GLY A 15 4.88 -14.53 15.86
CA GLY A 15 6.31 -14.36 16.00
C GLY A 15 6.79 -13.92 17.39
N GLY A 16 5.89 -13.75 18.35
CA GLY A 16 6.21 -13.45 19.75
C GLY A 16 6.06 -11.98 20.17
N ALA A 17 5.60 -11.09 19.30
CA ALA A 17 5.28 -9.72 19.69
C ALA A 17 4.00 -9.68 20.54
N THR A 18 3.95 -8.80 21.56
CA THR A 18 2.73 -8.57 22.33
C THR A 18 1.85 -7.52 21.67
N LEU A 19 0.53 -7.56 21.95
CA LEU A 19 -0.39 -6.51 21.48
C LEU A 19 -0.01 -5.13 22.04
N ASP A 20 0.43 -5.08 23.30
CA ASP A 20 0.83 -3.84 23.95
C ASP A 20 2.05 -3.23 23.26
N ASP A 21 3.05 -4.03 22.90
CA ASP A 21 4.23 -3.56 22.16
C ASP A 21 3.85 -3.04 20.77
N LEU A 22 2.98 -3.77 20.05
CA LEU A 22 2.53 -3.36 18.71
C LEU A 22 1.74 -2.05 18.77
N PHE A 23 0.86 -1.90 19.76
CA PHE A 23 0.09 -0.67 19.96
C PHE A 23 0.99 0.51 20.36
N ALA A 24 1.91 0.30 21.30
CA ALA A 24 2.86 1.33 21.72
C ALA A 24 3.73 1.81 20.55
N ARG A 25 4.14 0.91 19.65
CA ARG A 25 4.88 1.28 18.42
C ARG A 25 4.07 2.17 17.49
N GLN A 26 2.78 1.91 17.28
CA GLN A 26 1.92 2.74 16.42
C GLN A 26 1.81 4.19 16.91
N LEU A 27 1.91 4.40 18.23
CA LEU A 27 1.86 5.74 18.84
C LEU A 27 3.22 6.41 18.96
N SER A 28 4.31 5.69 18.68
CA SER A 28 5.67 6.21 18.82
C SER A 28 6.07 7.03 17.60
N GLU A 29 6.39 8.31 17.81
CA GLU A 29 6.98 9.17 16.78
C GLU A 29 8.32 8.64 16.25
N ALA A 30 9.08 7.95 17.11
CA ALA A 30 10.38 7.39 16.74
C ALA A 30 10.26 6.08 15.94
N GLU A 31 9.23 5.26 16.20
CA GLU A 31 9.22 3.84 15.79
C GLU A 31 8.05 3.42 14.90
N GLY A 32 6.95 4.18 14.80
CA GLY A 32 5.76 3.68 14.08
C GLY A 32 4.72 4.71 13.63
N ALA A 33 4.89 6.00 13.95
CA ALA A 33 4.10 7.06 13.33
C ALA A 33 4.57 7.43 11.91
N ASN A 34 5.71 6.92 11.47
CA ASN A 34 6.33 7.27 10.19
C ASN A 34 5.79 6.37 9.07
N GLU A 35 4.61 6.68 8.54
CA GLU A 35 4.16 6.02 7.31
C GLU A 35 5.06 6.37 6.12
N ILE A 36 5.23 5.41 5.21
CA ILE A 36 5.93 5.66 3.95
C ILE A 36 5.06 6.58 3.10
N HIS A 37 5.55 7.80 2.86
CA HIS A 37 4.87 8.74 2.00
C HIS A 37 4.73 8.14 0.58
N PRO A 38 3.50 8.06 0.02
CA PRO A 38 3.27 7.36 -1.26
C PRO A 38 3.88 8.10 -2.47
N GLY A 39 4.37 9.32 -2.28
CA GLY A 39 5.01 10.11 -3.34
C GLY A 39 4.04 10.67 -4.38
N VAL A 40 2.75 10.34 -4.26
CA VAL A 40 1.67 10.74 -5.16
C VAL A 40 0.50 11.31 -4.36
N SER A 41 -0.23 12.25 -4.96
CA SER A 41 -1.45 12.80 -4.36
C SER A 41 -2.67 11.93 -4.71
N ILE A 42 -3.71 12.01 -3.88
CA ILE A 42 -5.01 11.38 -4.17
C ILE A 42 -5.56 11.89 -5.51
N ALA A 43 -5.40 13.18 -5.80
CA ALA A 43 -5.79 13.77 -7.08
C ALA A 43 -5.04 13.12 -8.25
N GLY A 44 -3.73 12.91 -8.13
CA GLY A 44 -2.92 12.27 -9.17
C GLY A 44 -3.32 10.80 -9.42
N ILE A 45 -3.57 10.03 -8.36
CA ILE A 45 -4.09 8.66 -8.49
C ILE A 45 -5.46 8.66 -9.18
N THR A 46 -6.34 9.59 -8.79
CA THR A 46 -7.69 9.70 -9.36
C THR A 46 -7.64 10.04 -10.84
N GLU A 47 -6.80 11.02 -11.22
CA GLU A 47 -6.60 11.41 -12.61
C GLU A 47 -6.10 10.23 -13.46
N MET A 48 -5.08 9.51 -12.98
CA MET A 48 -4.56 8.32 -13.64
C MET A 48 -5.64 7.25 -13.87
N PHE A 49 -6.46 7.00 -12.85
CA PHE A 49 -7.57 6.05 -12.95
C PHE A 49 -8.64 6.51 -13.96
N MET A 50 -9.01 7.80 -13.92
CA MET A 50 -9.99 8.39 -14.83
C MET A 50 -9.51 8.36 -16.28
N ASN A 51 -8.22 8.64 -16.52
CA ASN A 51 -7.61 8.56 -17.85
C ASN A 51 -7.70 7.14 -18.43
N ALA A 52 -7.50 6.11 -17.60
CA ALA A 52 -7.69 4.73 -18.03
C ALA A 52 -9.17 4.43 -18.32
N MET A 53 -10.09 4.78 -17.41
CA MET A 53 -11.50 4.41 -17.51
C MET A 53 -12.29 5.18 -18.58
N LEU A 54 -11.91 6.42 -18.85
CA LEU A 54 -12.53 7.29 -19.85
C LEU A 54 -11.87 7.20 -21.23
N SER A 55 -10.94 6.27 -21.42
CA SER A 55 -10.31 6.01 -22.72
C SER A 55 -11.37 5.80 -23.82
N PRO A 56 -11.48 6.70 -24.81
CA PRO A 56 -12.49 6.61 -25.86
C PRO A 56 -12.33 5.34 -26.70
N GLY A 57 -13.45 4.68 -27.00
CA GLY A 57 -13.47 3.47 -27.84
C GLY A 57 -12.83 2.22 -27.24
N ALA A 58 -12.26 2.30 -26.02
CA ALA A 58 -11.63 1.15 -25.38
C ALA A 58 -12.65 0.18 -24.79
N SER A 59 -12.39 -1.11 -24.93
CA SER A 59 -13.14 -2.17 -24.25
C SER A 59 -12.94 -2.12 -22.73
N LYS A 60 -13.75 -2.88 -21.98
CA LYS A 60 -13.57 -2.99 -20.53
C LYS A 60 -12.20 -3.62 -20.20
N GLU A 61 -11.82 -4.63 -20.96
CA GLU A 61 -10.57 -5.37 -20.80
C GLU A 61 -9.36 -4.44 -21.03
N GLU A 62 -9.40 -3.62 -22.07
CA GLU A 62 -8.34 -2.64 -22.37
C GLU A 62 -8.20 -1.58 -21.27
N LYS A 63 -9.33 -1.10 -20.71
CA LYS A 63 -9.32 -0.15 -19.58
C LYS A 63 -8.68 -0.78 -18.34
N LEU A 64 -9.03 -2.02 -18.01
CA LEU A 64 -8.44 -2.74 -16.89
C LEU A 64 -6.96 -3.07 -17.12
N GLN A 65 -6.56 -3.42 -18.35
CA GLN A 65 -5.16 -3.62 -18.71
C GLN A 65 -4.32 -2.36 -18.53
N LYS A 66 -4.85 -1.18 -18.86
CA LYS A 66 -4.17 0.10 -18.61
C LYS A 66 -3.89 0.33 -17.12
N ILE A 67 -4.89 0.09 -16.26
CA ILE A 67 -4.73 0.18 -14.80
C ILE A 67 -3.69 -0.84 -14.30
N GLY A 68 -3.80 -2.09 -14.76
CA GLY A 68 -2.88 -3.16 -14.40
C GLY A 68 -1.44 -2.89 -14.83
N THR A 69 -1.25 -2.28 -16.01
CA THR A 69 0.07 -1.93 -16.53
C THR A 69 0.78 -0.91 -15.66
N VAL A 70 0.06 0.14 -15.21
CA VAL A 70 0.59 1.10 -14.24
C VAL A 70 1.01 0.37 -12.96
N ALA A 71 0.14 -0.46 -12.39
CA ALA A 71 0.44 -1.16 -11.15
C ALA A 71 1.65 -2.09 -11.29
N ALA A 72 1.80 -2.77 -12.43
CA ALA A 72 2.91 -3.69 -12.69
C ALA A 72 4.25 -2.99 -12.95
N THR A 73 4.22 -1.75 -13.46
CA THR A 73 5.44 -1.00 -13.84
C THR A 73 5.86 0.04 -12.81
N THR A 74 4.99 0.37 -11.85
CA THR A 74 5.33 1.26 -10.74
C THR A 74 6.42 0.65 -9.87
N GLU A 75 7.53 1.38 -9.71
CA GLU A 75 8.58 1.00 -8.78
C GLU A 75 8.06 0.97 -7.35
N THR A 76 8.42 -0.06 -6.60
CA THR A 76 8.07 -0.18 -5.18
C THR A 76 9.26 0.21 -4.31
N VAL A 77 8.96 0.68 -3.11
CA VAL A 77 10.00 1.05 -2.14
C VAL A 77 10.90 -0.14 -1.81
N PRO A 78 12.23 0.06 -1.71
CA PRO A 78 13.17 -1.00 -1.37
C PRO A 78 12.82 -1.68 -0.05
N GLU A 79 13.15 -2.96 0.07
CA GLU A 79 12.85 -3.75 1.27
C GLU A 79 13.43 -3.16 2.55
N ALA A 80 14.66 -2.64 2.49
CA ALA A 80 15.31 -2.00 3.63
C ALA A 80 14.55 -0.76 4.13
N VAL A 81 13.79 -0.08 3.27
CA VAL A 81 12.92 1.03 3.64
C VAL A 81 11.62 0.50 4.26
N ARG A 82 11.01 -0.53 3.65
CA ARG A 82 9.77 -1.15 4.15
C ARG A 82 9.88 -1.73 5.55
N ARG A 83 11.05 -2.22 5.94
CA ARG A 83 11.27 -2.82 7.27
C ARG A 83 11.47 -1.80 8.40
N ARG A 84 11.57 -0.50 8.07
CA ARG A 84 11.71 0.57 9.07
C ARG A 84 10.39 1.11 9.59
N VAL A 85 9.27 0.66 9.02
CA VAL A 85 7.91 1.06 9.38
C VAL A 85 7.12 -0.15 9.88
#